data_AF-A0AAV5TA33-F1
#
_entry.id   AF-A0AAV5TA33-F1
#
_cell.length_a   1.000
_cell.length_b   1.000
_cell.length_c   1.000
_cell.angle_alpha   90.00
_cell.angle_beta   90.00
_cell.angle_gamma   90.00
#
_symmetry.space_group_name_H-M   'P 1'
#
loop_
_entity.id
_entity.type
_entity.pdbx_description
1 polymer ?
#
loop_
_entity_poly.entity_id
_entity_poly.type
_entity_poly.pdbx_seq_one_letter_code
_entity_poly.pdbx_strand_id
1 'polypeptide(L)'
;RKIMRYSLVIFLVTSAPACIPMKPTEEGIPASKPCKAYVAATAGDIDSSLNGVAPDAIVSATSLMCPNNRKIVILQTQDIGGIGEQGLAAEADSASCVDGIWQGRTAGNTSPLEDPTRPFSPPIFVACFN
;
A
#
# COMPACT_ATOMS: atom_id res chain seq x y z
N ARG A 1 -73.45 -37.93 -26.68
CA ARG A 1 -73.14 -36.56 -26.17
C ARG A 1 -72.14 -36.67 -25.02
N LYS A 2 -70.88 -36.29 -25.25
CA LYS A 2 -70.01 -35.52 -24.33
C LYS A 2 -68.67 -35.32 -25.05
N ILE A 3 -68.54 -34.14 -25.64
CA ILE A 3 -67.29 -33.64 -26.24
C ILE A 3 -66.49 -33.09 -25.05
N MET A 4 -65.39 -33.73 -24.69
CA MET A 4 -64.42 -33.13 -23.76
C MET A 4 -63.44 -32.31 -24.58
N ARG A 5 -63.41 -31.02 -24.26
CA ARG A 5 -62.48 -30.01 -24.77
C ARG A 5 -61.41 -29.74 -23.70
N TYR A 6 -60.33 -29.10 -24.16
CA TYR A 6 -59.31 -28.34 -23.40
C TYR A 6 -58.15 -29.18 -22.85
N SER A 7 -56.89 -28.78 -22.92
CA SER A 7 -56.24 -27.64 -23.58
C SER A 7 -54.77 -28.00 -23.72
N LEU A 8 -54.20 -27.78 -24.91
CA LEU A 8 -52.77 -27.91 -25.17
C LEU A 8 -52.04 -26.80 -24.40
N VAL A 9 -51.34 -27.14 -23.32
CA VAL A 9 -50.47 -26.19 -22.61
C VAL A 9 -49.13 -26.17 -23.33
N ILE A 10 -48.91 -25.14 -24.14
CA ILE A 10 -47.60 -24.85 -24.74
C ILE A 10 -46.75 -24.20 -23.65
N PHE A 11 -45.82 -24.96 -23.07
CA PHE A 11 -44.76 -24.40 -22.24
C PHE A 11 -43.75 -23.70 -23.15
N LEU A 12 -43.87 -22.38 -23.28
CA LEU A 12 -42.81 -21.51 -23.77
C LEU A 12 -41.65 -21.57 -22.77
N VAL A 13 -40.70 -22.48 -23.01
CA VAL A 13 -39.39 -22.46 -22.36
C VAL A 13 -38.66 -21.25 -22.92
N THR A 14 -38.73 -20.12 -22.22
CA THR A 14 -37.85 -18.99 -22.45
C THR A 14 -36.43 -19.46 -22.23
N SER A 15 -35.65 -19.58 -23.31
CA SER A 15 -34.21 -19.78 -23.22
C SER A 15 -33.62 -18.56 -22.50
N ALA A 16 -33.42 -18.68 -21.19
CA ALA A 16 -32.46 -17.83 -20.52
C ALA A 16 -31.12 -18.02 -21.24
N PRO A 17 -30.38 -16.95 -21.58
CA PRO A 17 -29.02 -17.13 -22.05
C PRO A 17 -28.30 -17.95 -20.99
N ALA A 18 -27.89 -19.15 -21.35
CA ALA A 18 -27.07 -19.99 -20.50
C ALA A 18 -25.89 -19.12 -20.08
N CYS A 19 -25.78 -18.85 -18.78
CA CYS A 19 -24.56 -18.34 -18.18
C CYS A 19 -23.48 -19.34 -18.59
N ILE A 20 -22.72 -19.02 -19.64
CA ILE A 20 -21.48 -19.72 -19.93
C ILE A 20 -20.67 -19.53 -18.64
N PRO A 21 -20.29 -20.61 -17.93
CA PRO A 21 -19.35 -20.45 -16.84
C PRO A 21 -18.10 -19.84 -17.45
N MET A 22 -17.92 -18.53 -17.23
CA MET A 22 -16.66 -17.87 -17.52
C MET A 22 -15.64 -18.60 -16.68
N LYS A 23 -14.80 -19.37 -17.37
CA LYS A 23 -13.56 -19.91 -16.84
C LYS A 23 -12.88 -18.75 -16.10
N PRO A 24 -12.39 -18.91 -14.85
CA PRO A 24 -11.56 -17.88 -14.24
C PRO A 24 -10.31 -17.73 -15.11
N THR A 25 -10.30 -16.74 -16.00
CA THR A 25 -9.07 -16.16 -16.50
C THR A 25 -8.55 -15.28 -15.38
N GLU A 26 -7.73 -15.86 -14.51
CA GLU A 26 -6.63 -15.11 -13.95
C GLU A 26 -5.44 -16.05 -13.84
N GLU A 27 -4.72 -16.15 -14.97
CA GLU A 27 -3.31 -16.51 -14.94
C GLU A 27 -2.62 -15.63 -13.92
N GLY A 28 -2.05 -16.30 -12.90
CA GLY A 28 -1.24 -15.79 -11.82
C GLY A 28 -0.85 -14.32 -11.88
N ILE A 29 -1.69 -13.44 -11.33
CA ILE A 29 -1.17 -12.22 -10.72
C ILE A 29 -0.24 -12.72 -9.60
N PRO A 30 1.09 -12.52 -9.70
CA PRO A 30 1.97 -12.89 -8.61
C PRO A 30 1.48 -12.14 -7.38
N ALA A 31 1.24 -12.87 -6.29
CA ALA A 31 0.86 -12.25 -5.03
C ALA A 31 1.90 -11.17 -4.70
N SER A 32 1.49 -9.91 -4.80
CA SER A 32 2.37 -8.77 -4.55
C SER A 32 2.95 -8.95 -3.16
N LYS A 33 4.28 -9.01 -3.06
CA LYS A 33 4.93 -9.20 -1.75
C LYS A 33 4.54 -8.01 -0.86
N PRO A 34 4.21 -8.24 0.42
CA PRO A 34 3.91 -7.13 1.33
C PRO A 34 5.19 -6.34 1.58
N CYS A 35 5.08 -5.01 1.63
CA CYS A 35 6.19 -4.16 2.06
C CYS A 35 6.43 -4.29 3.55
N LYS A 36 7.62 -3.91 3.99
CA LYS A 36 7.90 -3.72 5.42
C LYS A 36 6.95 -2.66 5.98
N ALA A 37 6.45 -2.91 7.18
CA ALA A 37 5.58 -1.97 7.87
C ALA A 37 6.42 -0.80 8.39
N TYR A 38 6.00 0.42 8.05
CA TYR A 38 6.46 1.63 8.73
C TYR A 38 5.47 2.01 9.82
N VAL A 39 5.97 2.71 10.82
CA VAL A 39 5.15 3.32 11.86
C VAL A 39 5.30 4.83 11.74
N ALA A 40 4.21 5.57 11.89
CA ALA A 40 4.30 7.02 11.99
C ALA A 40 5.17 7.37 13.20
N ALA A 41 6.19 8.19 12.99
CA ALA A 41 7.02 8.71 14.07
C ALA A 41 6.14 9.46 15.06
N THR A 42 6.52 9.45 16.34
CA THR A 42 5.94 10.28 17.37
C THR A 42 6.89 11.43 17.71
N ALA A 43 6.41 12.40 18.50
CA ALA A 43 7.29 13.45 19.02
C ALA A 43 8.44 12.91 19.88
N GLY A 44 8.33 11.69 20.43
CA GLY A 44 9.41 11.04 21.18
C GLY A 44 10.45 10.35 20.29
N ASP A 45 10.09 10.00 19.05
CA ASP A 45 11.01 9.38 18.09
C ASP A 45 11.90 10.43 17.40
N ILE A 46 11.42 11.68 17.37
CA ILE A 46 12.10 12.82 16.76
C ILE A 46 12.88 13.54 17.86
N ASP A 47 14.21 13.39 17.91
CA ASP A 47 15.05 14.19 18.81
C ASP A 47 15.17 15.66 18.34
N SER A 48 15.51 16.54 19.27
CA SER A 48 15.84 17.95 19.09
C SER A 48 16.85 18.25 17.97
N SER A 49 17.65 17.26 17.56
CA SER A 49 18.58 17.34 16.42
C SER A 49 17.89 17.34 15.05
N LEU A 50 16.62 16.91 14.96
CA LEU A 50 15.83 16.76 13.72
C LEU A 50 14.82 17.90 13.52
N ASN A 51 15.24 19.14 13.79
CA ASN A 51 14.41 20.33 13.64
C ASN A 51 13.76 20.40 12.24
N GLY A 52 12.43 20.51 12.19
CA GLY A 52 11.65 20.61 10.94
C GLY A 52 10.88 19.35 10.56
N VAL A 53 11.15 18.21 11.22
CA VAL A 53 10.38 16.97 11.05
C VAL A 53 9.13 16.98 11.96
N ALA A 54 7.98 16.65 11.39
CA ALA A 54 6.68 16.56 12.03
C ALA A 54 6.13 15.11 11.98
N PRO A 55 5.52 14.58 13.04
CA PRO A 55 5.12 13.18 13.15
C PRO A 55 3.85 12.77 12.37
N ASP A 56 3.28 13.63 11.53
CA ASP A 56 1.90 13.51 11.03
C ASP A 56 1.74 12.72 9.72
N ALA A 57 2.57 11.69 9.52
CA ALA A 57 2.46 10.81 8.36
C ALA A 57 1.24 9.89 8.46
N ILE A 58 0.47 9.80 7.38
CA ILE A 58 -0.61 8.82 7.22
C ILE A 58 -0.01 7.58 6.58
N VAL A 59 -0.08 6.46 7.30
CA VAL A 59 0.49 5.17 6.87
C VAL A 59 -0.63 4.16 6.63
N SER A 60 -0.63 3.58 5.43
CA SER A 60 -1.47 2.43 5.09
C SER A 60 -0.62 1.24 4.65
N ALA A 61 -1.25 0.11 4.39
CA ALA A 61 -0.57 -1.07 3.87
C ALA A 61 0.05 -0.85 2.48
N THR A 62 -0.38 0.17 1.73
CA THR A 62 0.03 0.39 0.33
C THR A 62 0.45 1.82 0.00
N SER A 63 0.22 2.79 0.88
CA SER A 63 0.54 4.20 0.67
C SER A 63 1.07 4.90 1.92
N LEU A 64 1.91 5.89 1.69
CA LEU A 64 2.35 6.86 2.69
C LEU A 64 2.04 8.25 2.17
N MET A 65 1.47 9.11 3.02
CA MET A 65 1.12 10.48 2.64
C MET A 65 1.38 11.43 3.80
N CYS A 66 1.80 12.64 3.46
CA CYS A 66 1.96 13.74 4.39
C CYS A 66 0.94 14.84 4.11
N PRO A 67 0.34 15.45 5.15
CA PRO A 67 -0.59 16.56 4.97
C PRO A 67 0.13 17.81 4.48
N ASN A 68 -0.63 18.75 3.91
CA ASN A 68 -0.16 20.10 3.54
C ASN A 68 1.05 20.13 2.58
N ASN A 69 1.14 19.21 1.62
CA ASN A 69 2.27 19.11 0.67
C ASN A 69 3.65 18.95 1.32
N ARG A 70 3.70 18.50 2.58
CA ARG A 70 4.95 18.12 3.23
C ARG A 70 5.55 16.89 2.56
N LYS A 71 6.86 16.75 2.65
CA LYS A 71 7.56 15.58 2.13
C LYS A 71 7.55 14.46 3.14
N ILE A 72 7.47 13.23 2.65
CA ILE A 72 7.66 12.01 3.43
C ILE A 72 9.14 11.85 3.71
N VAL A 73 9.52 11.68 4.96
CA VAL A 73 10.86 11.31 5.38
C VAL A 73 10.88 9.98 6.10
N ILE A 74 11.92 9.19 5.88
CA ILE A 74 12.15 7.94 6.60
C ILE A 74 13.23 8.14 7.64
N LEU A 75 12.90 7.80 8.88
CA LEU A 75 13.82 7.79 10.00
C LEU A 75 14.32 6.36 10.19
N GLN A 76 15.62 6.17 9.99
CA GLN A 76 16.28 4.89 10.18
C GLN A 76 16.99 4.90 11.53
N THR A 77 16.68 3.91 12.36
CA THR A 77 17.45 3.61 13.58
C THR A 77 18.73 2.91 13.17
N GLN A 78 19.87 3.59 13.25
CA GLN A 78 21.16 2.92 13.14
C GLN A 78 21.57 2.41 14.53
N ASP A 79 21.84 1.11 14.61
CA ASP A 79 22.45 0.52 15.79
C ASP A 79 23.97 0.74 15.75
N ILE A 80 24.39 1.96 16.12
CA ILE A 80 25.80 2.33 16.20
C ILE A 80 26.29 2.13 17.65
N GLY A 81 26.23 0.90 18.16
CA GLY A 81 26.96 0.53 19.38
C GLY A 81 26.55 1.25 20.67
N GLY A 82 25.29 1.69 20.77
CA GLY A 82 24.71 2.24 22.01
C GLY A 82 24.10 3.62 21.81
N ILE A 83 22.81 3.72 22.16
CA ILE A 83 21.95 4.92 22.12
C ILE A 83 21.60 5.33 20.67
N GLY A 84 20.50 4.76 20.17
CA GLY A 84 20.06 4.86 18.78
C GLY A 84 19.86 6.29 18.28
N GLU A 85 20.72 6.71 17.36
CA GLU A 85 20.54 7.92 16.57
C GLU A 85 19.55 7.62 15.44
N GLN A 86 18.48 8.42 15.33
CA GLN A 86 17.57 8.37 14.19
C GLN A 86 18.10 9.29 13.08
N GLY A 87 18.47 8.70 11.94
CA GLY A 87 18.93 9.44 10.76
C GLY A 87 17.84 9.58 9.71
N LEU A 88 17.75 10.74 9.05
CA LEU A 88 16.93 10.95 7.86
C LEU A 88 17.57 10.24 6.67
N ALA A 89 16.85 9.30 6.06
CA ALA A 89 17.40 8.44 5.02
C ALA A 89 16.93 8.76 3.60
N ALA A 90 15.69 9.23 3.45
CA ALA A 90 15.10 9.54 2.14
C ALA A 90 13.96 10.54 2.28
N GLU A 91 13.80 11.40 1.26
CA GLU A 91 12.69 12.33 1.08
C GLU A 91 11.89 11.96 -0.18
N ALA A 92 10.56 11.96 -0.10
CA ALA A 92 9.68 11.78 -1.25
C ALA A 92 8.41 12.63 -1.16
N ASP A 93 7.86 13.04 -2.31
CA ASP A 93 6.58 13.78 -2.36
C ASP A 93 5.39 12.83 -2.09
N SER A 94 5.52 11.57 -2.50
CA SER A 94 4.52 10.50 -2.29
C SER A 94 5.20 9.14 -2.30
N ALA A 95 4.55 8.13 -1.72
CA ALA A 95 5.09 6.77 -1.78
C ALA A 95 4.03 5.68 -1.84
N SER A 96 4.38 4.60 -2.55
CA SER A 96 3.53 3.42 -2.72
C SER A 96 4.32 2.12 -2.53
N CYS A 97 3.67 1.12 -1.95
CA CYS A 97 4.22 -0.22 -1.89
C CYS A 97 4.09 -0.92 -3.24
N VAL A 98 5.20 -1.34 -3.85
CA VAL A 98 5.23 -2.09 -5.10
C VAL A 98 6.15 -3.30 -4.92
N ASP A 99 5.61 -4.50 -5.10
CA ASP A 99 6.35 -5.77 -5.02
C ASP A 99 7.21 -5.94 -3.75
N GLY A 100 6.72 -5.44 -2.61
CA GLY A 100 7.38 -5.55 -1.31
C GLY A 100 8.44 -4.48 -1.05
N ILE A 101 8.57 -3.50 -1.96
CA ILE A 101 9.50 -2.38 -1.85
C ILE A 101 8.69 -1.08 -1.82
N TRP A 102 8.95 -0.24 -0.81
CA TRP A 102 8.41 1.11 -0.80
C TRP A 102 9.11 1.94 -1.88
N GLN A 103 8.32 2.47 -2.82
CA GLN A 103 8.78 3.33 -3.90
C GLN A 103 8.36 4.76 -3.58
N GLY A 104 9.34 5.66 -3.49
CA GLY A 104 9.14 7.09 -3.31
C GLY A 104 9.16 7.77 -4.67
N ARG A 105 8.27 8.76 -4.85
CA ARG A 105 8.23 9.59 -6.03
C ARG A 105 8.63 11.02 -5.68
N THR A 106 9.61 11.54 -6.40
CA THR A 106 10.10 12.92 -6.27
C THR A 106 10.24 13.55 -7.65
N ALA A 107 9.54 14.65 -7.91
CA ALA A 107 9.60 15.38 -9.19
C ALA A 107 9.43 14.48 -10.44
N GLY A 108 8.60 13.45 -10.35
CA GLY A 108 8.32 12.50 -11.45
C GLY A 108 9.26 11.30 -11.55
N ASN A 109 10.37 11.29 -10.82
CA ASN A 109 11.24 10.12 -10.70
C ASN A 109 10.75 9.20 -9.59
N THR A 110 10.86 7.89 -9.80
CA THR A 110 10.49 6.86 -8.82
C THR A 110 11.73 6.09 -8.41
N SER A 111 11.98 6.02 -7.11
CA SER A 111 13.14 5.36 -6.52
C SER A 111 12.75 4.60 -5.25
N PRO A 112 13.45 3.51 -4.89
CA PRO A 112 13.26 2.86 -3.61
C PRO A 112 13.45 3.84 -2.45
N LEU A 113 12.53 3.82 -1.49
CA LEU A 113 12.58 4.61 -0.26
C LEU A 113 13.54 4.02 0.77
N GLU A 114 13.73 2.69 0.74
CA GLU A 114 14.75 2.01 1.52
C GLU A 114 15.94 1.70 0.62
N ASP A 115 17.15 1.86 1.15
CA ASP A 115 18.35 1.30 0.54
C ASP A 115 18.35 -0.22 0.75
N PRO A 116 18.17 -1.05 -0.30
CA PRO A 116 18.10 -2.50 -0.16
C PRO A 116 19.42 -3.13 0.30
N THR A 117 20.52 -2.38 0.30
CA THR A 117 21.84 -2.88 0.69
C THR A 117 22.17 -2.66 2.16
N ARG A 118 21.40 -1.81 2.87
CA ARG A 118 21.66 -1.49 4.28
C ARG A 118 20.88 -2.40 5.22
N PRO A 119 21.54 -2.95 6.27
CA PRO A 119 20.82 -3.63 7.33
C PRO A 119 20.05 -2.59 8.15
N PHE A 120 18.72 -2.74 8.20
CA PHE A 120 17.85 -1.94 9.07
C PHE A 120 17.44 -2.78 10.27
N SER A 121 17.72 -2.28 11.47
CA SER A 121 17.10 -2.80 12.70
C SER A 121 15.73 -2.15 12.84
N PRO A 122 14.62 -2.89 12.75
CA PRO A 122 13.29 -2.33 12.99
C PRO A 122 13.14 -1.90 14.46
N PRO A 123 12.24 -0.95 14.78
CA PRO A 123 11.24 -0.34 13.89
C PRO A 123 11.80 0.78 12.98
N ILE A 124 11.27 0.88 11.75
CA ILE A 124 11.54 1.99 10.82
C ILE A 124 10.37 2.98 10.92
N PHE A 125 10.69 4.26 11.14
CA PHE A 125 9.68 5.29 11.29
C PHE A 125 9.55 6.15 10.03
N VAL A 126 8.36 6.70 9.84
CA VAL A 126 8.06 7.67 8.78
C VAL A 126 7.48 8.93 9.40
N ALA A 127 7.93 10.08 8.92
CA ALA A 127 7.47 11.39 9.37
C ALA A 127 7.31 12.33 8.16
N CYS A 128 6.82 13.53 8.41
CA CYS A 128 6.60 14.56 7.42
C CYS A 128 7.54 15.74 7.64
N PHE A 129 8.19 16.24 6.61
CA PHE A 129 9.12 17.37 6.71
C PHE A 129 8.57 18.59 5.99
N ASN A 130 8.80 19.78 6.57
CA ASN A 130 8.40 21.08 5.99
C ASN A 130 9.34 21.55 4.89
#